data_AF-A0A502E806-F1
#
_entry.id   AF-A0A502E806-F1
#
_cell.length_a   1.000
_cell.length_b   1.000
_cell.length_c   1.000
_cell.angle_alpha   90.00
_cell.angle_beta   90.00
_cell.angle_gamma   90.00
#
_symmetry.space_group_name_H-M   'P 1'
#
loop_
_entity.id
_entity.type
_entity.pdbx_description
1 polymer ?
#
loop_
_entity_poly.entity_id
_entity_poly.type
_entity_poly.pdbx_seq_one_letter_code
_entity_poly.pdbx_strand_id
1 'polypeptide(L)'
;MKLYYYFLFRIYWFFRDVVKEGHKMSLFSTSIMSIIILYFTLYGIVGFVYFFKAPPSFNLGINYKFWIVSFAVVLWLGNYYSFIKPRNFLRQDFKKDRKGGLIIIFVLLLIGVLFLIGANKNREKIFQQKRKVSIENNQ
;
A
#
# COMPACT_ATOMS: atom_id res chain seq x y z
N MET A 1 -5.58 16.41 3.95
CA MET A 1 -4.44 16.75 3.06
C MET A 1 -3.10 16.90 3.78
N LYS A 2 -3.02 17.65 4.89
CA LYS A 2 -1.75 17.95 5.58
C LYS A 2 -0.93 16.71 5.95
N LEU A 3 -1.60 15.65 6.40
CA LEU A 3 -0.97 14.36 6.76
C LEU A 3 -0.35 13.64 5.55
N TYR A 4 -1.05 13.64 4.42
CA TYR A 4 -0.53 13.07 3.16
C TYR A 4 0.66 13.87 2.61
N TYR A 5 0.58 15.21 2.65
CA TYR A 5 1.71 16.05 2.29
C TYR A 5 2.90 15.88 3.22
N TYR A 6 2.67 15.70 4.52
CA TYR A 6 3.74 15.38 5.46
C TYR A 6 4.40 14.04 5.14
N PHE A 7 3.60 13.03 4.79
CA PHE A 7 4.09 11.73 4.34
C PHE A 7 4.95 11.84 3.06
N LEU A 8 4.46 12.55 2.03
CA LEU A 8 5.24 12.80 0.81
C LEU A 8 6.53 13.58 1.08
N PHE A 9 6.46 14.59 1.94
CA PHE A 9 7.61 15.38 2.37
C PHE A 9 8.69 14.50 3.02
N ARG A 10 8.28 13.55 3.86
CA ARG A 10 9.21 12.63 4.54
C ARG A 10 9.90 11.69 3.56
N ILE A 11 9.14 11.09 2.65
CA ILE A 11 9.69 10.21 1.62
C ILE A 11 10.68 10.98 0.74
N TYR A 12 10.30 12.19 0.32
CA TYR A 12 11.16 13.04 -0.50
C TYR A 12 12.49 13.34 0.19
N TRP A 13 12.46 13.76 1.45
CA TRP A 13 13.70 14.06 2.19
C TRP A 13 14.51 12.82 2.52
N PHE A 14 13.89 11.65 2.65
CA PHE A 14 14.62 10.38 2.77
C PHE A 14 15.46 10.13 1.51
N PHE A 15 14.87 10.21 0.32
CA PHE A 15 15.62 10.03 -0.93
C PHE A 15 16.63 11.15 -1.18
N ARG A 16 16.29 12.39 -0.82
CA ARG A 16 17.15 13.55 -1.04
C ARG A 16 18.38 13.57 -0.12
N ASP A 17 18.22 13.23 1.16
CA ASP A 17 19.28 13.40 2.16
C ASP A 17 19.96 12.10 2.58
N VAL A 18 19.21 10.99 2.65
CA VAL A 18 19.76 9.69 3.05
C VAL A 18 20.37 8.98 1.86
N VAL A 19 19.59 8.87 0.77
CA VAL A 19 20.05 8.23 -0.48
C VAL A 19 20.89 9.19 -1.33
N LYS A 20 20.81 10.50 -1.07
CA LYS A 20 21.55 11.57 -1.77
C LYS A 20 21.16 11.71 -3.26
N GLU A 21 19.92 11.41 -3.60
CA GLU A 21 19.42 11.53 -4.96
C GLU A 21 19.30 12.99 -5.43
N GLY A 22 19.48 13.24 -6.73
CA GLY A 22 19.18 14.52 -7.38
C GLY A 22 17.71 14.95 -7.21
N HIS A 23 17.39 16.25 -7.24
CA HIS A 23 16.01 16.74 -7.02
C HIS A 23 14.96 16.05 -7.90
N LYS A 24 15.25 15.89 -9.20
CA LYS A 24 14.36 15.20 -10.15
C LYS A 24 14.17 13.73 -9.78
N MET A 25 15.26 13.05 -9.39
CA MET A 25 15.23 11.64 -9.00
C MET A 25 14.47 11.46 -7.68
N SER A 26 14.72 12.29 -6.67
CA SER A 26 14.00 12.23 -5.40
C SER A 26 12.49 12.40 -5.57
N LEU A 27 12.03 13.28 -6.49
CA LEU A 27 10.61 13.41 -6.81
C LEU A 27 10.04 12.15 -7.46
N PHE A 28 10.79 11.54 -8.38
CA PHE A 28 10.40 10.30 -9.05
C PHE A 28 10.31 9.13 -8.06
N SER A 29 11.34 8.92 -7.25
CA SER A 29 11.40 7.92 -6.18
C SER A 29 10.28 8.14 -5.15
N THR A 30 9.98 9.39 -4.81
CA THR A 30 8.83 9.73 -3.95
C THR A 30 7.51 9.28 -4.56
N SER A 31 7.36 9.41 -5.88
CA SER A 31 6.14 8.97 -6.56
C SER A 31 5.96 7.46 -6.53
N ILE A 32 7.04 6.72 -6.76
CA ILE A 32 7.02 5.25 -6.73
C ILE A 32 6.77 4.76 -5.31
N MET A 33 7.49 5.29 -4.32
CA MET A 33 7.35 4.84 -2.94
C MET A 33 5.98 5.18 -2.36
N SER A 34 5.46 6.38 -2.64
CA SER A 34 4.11 6.75 -2.18
C SER A 34 3.02 5.89 -2.81
N ILE A 35 3.13 5.52 -4.10
CA ILE A 35 2.15 4.62 -4.70
C ILE A 35 2.27 3.21 -4.14
N ILE A 36 3.48 2.68 -3.92
CA ILE A 36 3.68 1.35 -3.34
C ILE A 36 2.98 1.29 -1.97
N ILE A 37 3.23 2.27 -1.12
CA ILE A 37 2.64 2.31 0.23
C ILE A 37 1.12 2.48 0.15
N LEU A 38 0.62 3.36 -0.72
CA LEU A 38 -0.81 3.56 -0.91
C LEU A 38 -1.49 2.28 -1.42
N TYR A 39 -0.86 1.61 -2.38
CA TYR A 39 -1.34 0.36 -2.97
C TYR A 39 -1.40 -0.76 -1.92
N PHE A 40 -0.34 -0.97 -1.14
CA PHE A 40 -0.34 -1.95 -0.05
C PHE A 40 -1.37 -1.60 1.03
N THR A 41 -1.55 -0.32 1.34
CA THR A 41 -2.56 0.13 2.30
C THR A 41 -3.97 -0.19 1.80
N LEU A 42 -4.29 0.16 0.55
CA LEU A 42 -5.60 -0.15 -0.06
C LEU A 42 -5.83 -1.65 -0.16
N TYR A 43 -4.83 -2.40 -0.61
CA TYR A 43 -4.91 -3.86 -0.68
C TYR A 43 -5.13 -4.48 0.71
N GLY A 44 -4.49 -3.95 1.74
CA GLY A 44 -4.66 -4.38 3.13
C GLY A 44 -6.07 -4.08 3.65
N ILE A 45 -6.60 -2.89 3.37
CA ILE A 45 -7.98 -2.52 3.73
C ILE A 45 -8.98 -3.44 3.03
N VAL A 46 -8.84 -3.66 1.72
CA VAL A 46 -9.72 -4.57 0.95
C VAL A 46 -9.63 -5.99 1.50
N GLY A 47 -8.42 -6.49 1.78
CA GLY A 47 -8.22 -7.81 2.39
C GLY A 47 -8.85 -7.92 3.77
N PHE A 48 -8.76 -6.87 4.60
CA PHE A 48 -9.38 -6.82 5.93
C PHE A 48 -10.92 -6.79 5.83
N VAL A 49 -11.47 -5.96 4.94
CA VAL A 49 -12.93 -5.92 4.69
C VAL A 49 -13.43 -7.28 4.20
N TYR A 50 -12.73 -7.91 3.26
CA TYR A 50 -13.05 -9.27 2.78
C TYR A 50 -12.95 -10.32 3.88
N PHE A 51 -12.00 -10.16 4.82
CA PHE A 51 -11.84 -11.09 5.93
C PHE A 51 -13.04 -11.05 6.90
N PHE A 52 -13.61 -9.87 7.17
CA PHE A 52 -14.72 -9.66 8.12
C PHE A 52 -16.11 -9.68 7.48
N LYS A 53 -16.25 -9.40 6.18
CA LYS A 53 -17.52 -9.45 5.44
C LYS A 53 -17.36 -10.36 4.21
N ALA A 54 -17.94 -11.56 4.26
CA ALA A 54 -18.25 -12.32 3.05
C ALA A 54 -19.54 -11.73 2.44
N PRO A 55 -19.59 -11.46 1.12
CA PRO A 55 -19.61 -12.52 0.11
C PRO A 55 -18.53 -12.37 -0.99
N PRO A 56 -18.29 -13.45 -1.77
CA PRO A 56 -17.30 -13.46 -2.85
C PRO A 56 -17.93 -12.96 -4.16
N SER A 57 -17.48 -11.82 -4.69
CA SER A 57 -17.80 -11.47 -6.09
C SER A 57 -16.82 -10.53 -6.79
N PHE A 58 -15.61 -10.30 -6.27
CA PHE A 58 -14.55 -9.69 -7.11
C PHE A 58 -13.86 -10.77 -7.96
N ASN A 59 -14.60 -11.31 -8.91
CA ASN A 59 -14.00 -12.13 -9.96
C ASN A 59 -13.41 -11.20 -11.02
N LEU A 60 -12.14 -10.84 -10.87
CA LEU A 60 -11.38 -10.06 -11.86
C LEU A 60 -11.11 -10.85 -13.17
N GLY A 61 -11.68 -12.05 -13.30
CA GLY A 61 -11.54 -12.91 -14.46
C GLY A 61 -10.13 -13.45 -14.66
N ILE A 62 -9.92 -14.08 -15.81
CA ILE A 62 -8.63 -14.70 -16.20
C ILE A 62 -7.50 -13.66 -16.25
N ASN A 63 -7.83 -12.40 -16.53
CA ASN A 63 -6.88 -11.29 -16.68
C ASN A 63 -6.68 -10.47 -15.39
N TYR A 64 -6.95 -11.04 -14.22
CA TYR A 64 -6.84 -10.31 -12.95
C TYR A 64 -5.50 -9.60 -12.74
N LYS A 65 -4.38 -10.19 -13.19
CA LYS A 65 -3.05 -9.57 -13.12
C LYS A 65 -2.98 -8.26 -13.91
N PHE A 66 -3.55 -8.25 -15.12
CA PHE A 66 -3.61 -7.06 -15.96
C PHE A 66 -4.42 -5.96 -15.27
N TRP A 67 -5.62 -6.28 -14.79
CA TRP A 67 -6.48 -5.31 -14.09
C TRP A 67 -5.82 -4.70 -12.85
N ILE A 68 -5.14 -5.53 -12.05
CA ILE A 68 -4.40 -5.07 -10.87
C ILE A 68 -3.29 -4.10 -11.27
N VAL A 69 -2.50 -4.44 -12.28
CA VAL A 69 -1.39 -3.59 -12.75
C VAL A 69 -1.91 -2.30 -13.35
N SER A 70 -2.95 -2.36 -14.20
CA SER A 70 -3.60 -1.18 -14.78
C SER A 70 -4.15 -0.26 -13.69
N PHE A 71 -4.78 -0.81 -12.65
CA PHE A 71 -5.26 -0.02 -11.52
C PHE A 71 -4.12 0.66 -10.77
N ALA A 72 -3.00 -0.04 -10.53
CA ALA A 72 -1.82 0.54 -9.90
C ALA A 72 -1.23 1.69 -10.74
N VAL A 73 -1.20 1.55 -12.07
CA VAL A 73 -0.73 2.59 -13.00
C VAL A 73 -1.65 3.80 -12.97
N VAL A 74 -2.98 3.61 -13.04
CA VAL A 74 -3.95 4.70 -12.96
C VAL A 74 -3.84 5.46 -11.64
N LEU A 75 -3.73 4.73 -10.52
CA LEU A 75 -3.50 5.34 -9.21
C LEU A 75 -2.17 6.11 -9.15
N TRP A 76 -1.10 5.55 -9.73
CA TRP A 76 0.20 6.24 -9.79
C TRP A 76 0.11 7.56 -10.56
N LEU A 77 -0.52 7.55 -11.74
CA LEU A 77 -0.73 8.75 -12.54
C LEU A 77 -1.55 9.79 -11.76
N GLY A 78 -2.68 9.38 -11.18
CA GLY A 78 -3.52 10.26 -10.36
C GLY A 78 -2.75 10.88 -9.20
N ASN A 79 -1.97 10.06 -8.47
CA ASN A 79 -1.14 10.52 -7.37
C ASN A 79 -0.05 11.50 -7.83
N TYR A 80 0.63 11.17 -8.93
CA TYR A 80 1.71 11.96 -9.47
C TYR A 80 1.22 13.35 -9.90
N TYR A 81 0.18 13.40 -10.74
CA TYR A 81 -0.32 14.67 -11.27
C TYR A 81 -1.00 15.54 -10.22
N SER A 82 -1.69 14.94 -9.24
CA SER A 82 -2.46 15.69 -8.24
C SER A 82 -1.59 16.18 -7.07
N PHE A 83 -0.59 15.40 -6.64
CA PHE A 83 0.12 15.68 -5.38
C PHE A 83 1.62 15.91 -5.54
N ILE A 84 2.28 15.17 -6.45
CA ILE A 84 3.74 15.21 -6.56
C ILE A 84 4.20 16.28 -7.55
N LYS A 85 3.65 16.30 -8.76
CA LYS A 85 3.99 17.27 -9.81
C LYS A 85 3.80 18.73 -9.34
N PRO A 86 2.74 19.10 -8.60
CA PRO A 86 2.57 20.47 -8.10
C PRO A 86 3.55 20.84 -6.98
N ARG A 87 4.17 19.86 -6.32
CA ARG A 87 5.13 20.04 -5.21
C ARG A 87 4.58 20.84 -4.03
N ASN A 88 3.26 20.91 -3.87
CA ASN A 88 2.61 21.62 -2.78
C ASN A 88 3.06 21.11 -1.40
N PHE A 89 3.45 19.83 -1.32
CA PHE A 89 3.98 19.21 -0.11
C PHE A 89 5.35 19.76 0.34
N LEU A 90 6.15 20.33 -0.57
CA LEU A 90 7.43 20.98 -0.25
C LEU A 90 7.26 22.42 0.21
N ARG A 91 6.13 23.04 -0.13
CA ARG A 91 5.79 24.43 0.23
C ARG A 91 5.10 24.53 1.59
N GLN A 92 4.91 23.41 2.28
CA GLN A 92 4.36 23.39 3.63
C GLN A 92 5.47 23.68 4.64
N ASP A 93 5.15 24.33 5.76
CA ASP A 93 6.08 24.62 6.86
C ASP A 93 6.42 23.38 7.71
N PHE A 94 6.60 22.22 7.07
CA PHE A 94 6.99 21.00 7.76
C PHE A 94 8.45 21.06 8.18
N LYS A 95 8.69 20.89 9.48
CA LYS A 95 10.04 20.77 10.01
C LYS A 95 10.57 19.36 9.78
N LYS A 96 11.86 19.23 9.49
CA LYS A 96 12.53 17.93 9.43
C LYS A 96 12.75 17.42 10.86
N ASP A 97 11.81 16.63 11.38
CA ASP A 97 11.90 15.99 12.69
C ASP A 97 12.14 14.47 12.58
N ARG A 98 12.93 13.91 13.51
CA ARG A 98 13.23 12.46 13.55
C ARG A 98 12.02 11.61 13.96
N LYS A 99 11.10 12.16 14.76
CA LYS A 99 9.90 11.45 15.25
C LYS A 99 8.97 11.08 14.10
N GLY A 100 8.81 11.97 13.12
CA GLY A 100 8.03 11.73 11.90
C GLY A 100 8.47 10.54 11.06
N GLY A 101 9.79 10.40 10.88
CA GLY A 101 10.35 9.25 10.16
C GLY A 101 10.07 7.93 10.89
N LEU A 102 10.21 7.92 12.22
CA LEU A 102 9.89 6.78 13.06
C LEU A 102 8.41 6.39 12.97
N ILE A 103 7.49 7.36 12.93
CA ILE A 103 6.05 7.10 12.77
C ILE A 103 5.76 6.38 11.45
N ILE A 104 6.38 6.80 10.35
CA ILE A 104 6.19 6.15 9.05
C ILE A 104 6.70 4.71 9.08
N ILE A 105 7.89 4.48 9.65
CA ILE A 105 8.44 3.13 9.79
C ILE A 105 7.52 2.26 10.65
N PHE A 106 7.02 2.80 11.76
CA PHE A 106 6.09 2.10 12.63
C PHE A 106 4.79 1.70 11.90
N VAL A 107 4.22 2.61 11.11
CA VAL A 107 3.03 2.31 10.29
C VAL A 107 3.32 1.22 9.27
N LEU A 108 4.47 1.25 8.60
CA LEU A 108 4.87 0.19 7.65
C LEU A 108 5.02 -1.17 8.32
N LEU A 109 5.64 -1.21 9.50
CA LEU A 109 5.74 -2.42 10.32
C LEU A 109 4.37 -2.94 10.73
N LEU A 110 3.48 -2.06 11.19
CA LEU A 110 2.12 -2.41 11.58
C LEU A 110 1.34 -3.02 10.40
N ILE A 111 1.44 -2.41 9.22
CA ILE A 111 0.84 -2.93 7.97
C ILE A 111 1.41 -4.32 7.67
N GLY A 112 2.73 -4.50 7.75
CA GLY A 112 3.37 -5.79 7.52
C GLY A 112 2.88 -6.89 8.46
N VAL A 113 2.76 -6.60 9.75
CA VAL A 113 2.23 -7.55 10.74
C VAL A 113 0.77 -7.91 10.45
N LEU A 114 -0.07 -6.93 10.11
CA LEU A 114 -1.47 -7.18 9.74
C LEU A 114 -1.58 -8.08 8.50
N PHE A 115 -0.71 -7.90 7.50
CA PHE A 115 -0.64 -8.78 6.35
C PHE A 115 -0.26 -10.20 6.71
N LEU A 116 0.72 -10.40 7.59
CA LEU A 116 1.14 -11.74 8.04
C LEU A 116 0.01 -12.46 8.77
N ILE A 117 -0.68 -11.76 9.69
CA ILE A 117 -1.84 -12.32 10.42
C ILE A 117 -2.96 -12.68 9.42
N GLY A 118 -3.29 -11.77 8.50
CA GLY A 118 -4.32 -12.00 7.48
C GLY A 118 -3.98 -13.19 6.58
N ALA A 119 -2.73 -13.29 6.14
CA ALA A 119 -2.27 -14.40 5.31
C ALA A 119 -2.35 -15.75 6.05
N ASN A 120 -1.97 -15.79 7.33
CA ASN A 120 -2.03 -17.02 8.11
C ASN A 120 -3.47 -17.49 8.32
N LYS A 121 -4.38 -16.58 8.71
CA LYS A 121 -5.81 -16.91 8.83
C LYS A 121 -6.45 -17.31 7.51
N ASN A 122 -6.05 -16.70 6.39
CA ASN A 122 -6.55 -17.09 5.08
C ASN A 122 -6.10 -18.51 4.69
N ARG A 123 -4.84 -18.87 5.00
CA ARG A 123 -4.35 -20.25 4.82
C ARG A 123 -5.18 -21.23 5.66
N GLU A 124 -5.42 -20.94 6.93
CA GLU A 124 -6.27 -21.77 7.79
C GLU A 124 -7.67 -21.98 7.22
N LYS A 125 -8.33 -20.90 6.75
CA LYS A 125 -9.65 -20.99 6.08
C LYS A 125 -9.61 -21.91 4.85
N ILE A 126 -8.60 -21.78 3.99
CA ILE A 126 -8.43 -22.63 2.80
C ILE A 126 -8.23 -24.10 3.20
N PHE A 127 -7.41 -24.38 4.23
CA PHE A 127 -7.20 -25.74 4.73
C PHE A 127 -8.47 -26.37 5.29
N GLN A 128 -9.28 -25.61 6.04
CA GLN A 128 -10.55 -26.09 6.56
C GLN A 128 -11.57 -26.36 5.45
N GLN A 129 -11.66 -25.49 4.44
CA GLN A 129 -12.52 -25.70 3.26
C GLN A 129 -12.12 -26.98 2.51
N LYS A 130 -10.82 -27.19 2.28
CA LYS A 130 -10.31 -28.41 1.63
C LYS A 130 -10.62 -29.69 2.42
N ARG A 131 -10.52 -29.65 3.77
CA ARG A 131 -10.90 -30.80 4.61
C ARG A 131 -12.39 -31.12 4.51
N LYS A 132 -13.27 -30.12 4.55
CA LYS A 132 -14.72 -30.33 4.43
C LYS A 132 -15.10 -31.00 3.12
N VAL A 133 -14.57 -30.50 2.00
CA VAL A 133 -14.82 -31.10 0.67
C VAL A 133 -14.28 -32.54 0.57
N SER A 134 -13.13 -32.83 1.19
CA SER A 134 -12.57 -34.19 1.21
C SER A 134 -13.41 -35.17 2.04
N ILE A 135 -14.03 -34.71 3.13
CA ILE A 135 -14.93 -35.54 3.95
C ILE A 135 -16.25 -35.80 3.21
N GLU A 136 -16.84 -34.77 2.57
CA GLU A 136 -18.06 -34.92 1.76
C GLU A 136 -17.88 -35.85 0.56
N ASN A 137 -16.71 -35.86 -0.09
CA ASN A 137 -16.45 -36.73 -1.24
C ASN A 137 -16.13 -38.21 -0.87
N ASN A 138 -15.88 -38.51 0.41
CA ASN A 138 -15.55 -39.86 0.89
C ASN A 138 -16.73 -40.54 1.63
N GLN A 139 -17.89 -39.88 1.70
CA GLN A 139 -19.18 -40.46 2.13
C GLN A 139 -20.05 -40.76 0.91
#